data_AF-A0A644WIP4-F1
#
_entry.id   AF-A0A644WIP4-F1
#
_cell.length_a   1.000
_cell.length_b   1.000
_cell.length_c   1.000
_cell.angle_alpha   90.00
_cell.angle_beta   90.00
_cell.angle_gamma   90.00
#
_symmetry.space_group_name_H-M   'P 1'
#
loop_
_entity.id
_entity.type
_entity.pdbx_description
1 polymer ?
#
loop_
_entity_poly.entity_id
_entity_poly.type
_entity_poly.pdbx_seq_one_letter_code
_entity_poly.pdbx_strand_id
1 'polypeptide(L)'
;MSRLTLTTRNGEVQELSLPLGAEEFLKRPMPYYMVYGRASATFETPDAELNEALASCLPETMEGGVKELSLLAYILGKTDDEGLTRIKESLPERAGSVADILKGVYSPYDLHRLADRHTRTIQQDIEKQRMTGGELFKRVMARATENGDLVHFDAIGDYSLADDMENGKLCSYEFDLLPAVNFGGSEGIYIDCSLRGKFDESGRKALHIGTLKTLDTGLEACKTMGELCGVLLYHENQYVNENLCFFDSTEAIERMLSKPLRMEQAPTMEMTMGGQQM
;
A
#
# COMPACT_ATOMS: atom_id res chain seq x y z
N MET A 1 -16.90 12.85 2.59
CA MET A 1 -15.59 12.58 2.00
C MET A 1 -15.76 11.87 0.67
N SER A 2 -14.98 12.23 -0.35
CA SER A 2 -14.95 11.52 -1.65
C SER A 2 -14.55 10.05 -1.48
N ARG A 3 -15.13 9.16 -2.28
CA ARG A 3 -14.95 7.70 -2.19
C ARG A 3 -14.77 7.06 -3.54
N LEU A 4 -14.05 5.95 -3.53
CA LEU A 4 -13.91 5.02 -4.64
C LEU A 4 -14.43 3.66 -4.20
N THR A 5 -15.35 3.10 -4.97
CA THR A 5 -15.85 1.75 -4.77
C THR A 5 -15.25 0.85 -5.83
N LEU A 6 -14.58 -0.22 -5.43
CA LEU A 6 -14.03 -1.24 -6.32
C LEU A 6 -14.83 -2.53 -6.18
N THR A 7 -15.38 -3.02 -7.28
CA THR A 7 -16.24 -4.22 -7.34
C THR A 7 -15.58 -5.30 -8.18
N THR A 8 -15.43 -6.50 -7.63
CA THR A 8 -14.91 -7.67 -8.37
C THR A 8 -15.99 -8.33 -9.22
N ARG A 9 -15.60 -9.25 -10.11
CA ARG A 9 -16.55 -10.06 -10.89
C ARG A 9 -17.49 -10.91 -10.02
N ASN A 10 -17.06 -11.26 -8.82
CA ASN A 10 -17.84 -12.07 -7.89
C ASN A 10 -18.78 -11.22 -7.03
N GLY A 11 -18.82 -9.90 -7.24
CA GLY A 11 -19.65 -8.97 -6.48
C GLY A 11 -19.08 -8.58 -5.11
N GLU A 12 -17.83 -8.96 -4.80
CA GLU A 12 -17.16 -8.44 -3.61
C GLU A 12 -16.78 -6.96 -3.83
N VAL A 13 -17.00 -6.15 -2.81
CA VAL A 13 -16.87 -4.69 -2.87
C VAL A 13 -15.85 -4.22 -1.83
N GLN A 14 -15.03 -3.25 -2.22
CA GLN A 14 -14.12 -2.53 -1.34
C GLN A 14 -14.24 -1.03 -1.54
N GLU A 15 -14.35 -0.29 -0.44
CA GLU A 15 -14.44 1.17 -0.44
C GLU A 15 -13.11 1.78 0.00
N LEU A 16 -12.66 2.80 -0.74
CA LEU A 16 -11.44 3.55 -0.48
C LEU A 16 -11.74 5.03 -0.37
N SER A 17 -11.04 5.71 0.53
CA SER A 17 -11.12 7.17 0.65
C SER A 17 -10.34 7.86 -0.47
N LEU A 18 -10.89 8.93 -1.01
CA LEU A 18 -10.18 9.82 -1.93
C LEU A 18 -9.95 11.20 -1.28
N PRO A 19 -8.75 11.82 -1.45
CA PRO A 19 -7.57 11.30 -2.15
C PRO A 19 -6.97 10.06 -1.47
N LEU A 20 -6.34 9.17 -2.25
CA LEU A 20 -5.79 7.93 -1.72
C LEU A 20 -4.65 8.19 -0.72
N GLY A 21 -4.75 7.56 0.45
CA GLY A 21 -3.63 7.35 1.37
C GLY A 21 -2.95 5.99 1.13
N ALA A 22 -1.68 5.85 1.49
CA ALA A 22 -0.95 4.59 1.29
C ALA A 22 -1.56 3.39 2.04
N GLU A 23 -2.20 3.63 3.18
CA GLU A 23 -2.90 2.61 3.96
C GLU A 23 -4.08 1.96 3.21
N GLU A 24 -4.66 2.69 2.26
CA GLU A 24 -5.81 2.27 1.44
C GLU A 24 -5.41 1.25 0.37
N PHE A 25 -4.13 1.13 0.01
CA PHE A 25 -3.71 0.29 -1.12
C PHE A 25 -2.53 -0.64 -0.88
N LEU A 26 -1.76 -0.44 0.20
CA LEU A 26 -0.64 -1.32 0.55
C LEU A 26 -1.05 -2.60 1.28
N LYS A 27 -2.34 -2.79 1.55
CA LYS A 27 -2.86 -3.99 2.22
C LYS A 27 -3.62 -4.88 1.26
N ARG A 28 -3.51 -6.20 1.44
CA ARG A 28 -4.40 -7.14 0.76
C ARG A 28 -5.85 -6.91 1.24
N PRO A 29 -6.86 -7.08 0.36
CA PRO A 29 -6.77 -7.57 -1.02
C PRO A 29 -6.60 -6.47 -2.10
N MET A 30 -6.25 -5.23 -1.74
CA MET A 30 -6.37 -4.06 -2.63
C MET A 30 -5.68 -4.17 -3.99
N PRO A 31 -4.43 -4.69 -4.11
CA PRO A 31 -3.79 -4.89 -5.40
C PRO A 31 -4.63 -5.71 -6.39
N TYR A 32 -5.38 -6.70 -5.90
CA TYR A 32 -6.28 -7.49 -6.74
C TYR A 32 -7.44 -6.65 -7.28
N TYR A 33 -8.07 -5.85 -6.42
CA TYR A 33 -9.19 -4.99 -6.78
C TYR A 33 -8.77 -3.90 -7.78
N MET A 34 -7.59 -3.31 -7.59
CA MET A 34 -7.05 -2.28 -8.49
C MET A 34 -6.76 -2.80 -9.91
N VAL A 35 -6.44 -4.08 -10.05
CA VAL A 35 -6.09 -4.67 -11.35
C VAL A 35 -7.29 -5.31 -12.06
N TYR A 36 -8.22 -5.90 -11.30
CA TYR A 36 -9.29 -6.73 -11.87
C TYR A 36 -10.71 -6.25 -11.57
N GLY A 37 -10.85 -5.24 -10.70
CA GLY A 37 -12.13 -4.65 -10.33
C GLY A 37 -12.70 -3.71 -11.39
N ARG A 38 -13.99 -3.40 -11.22
CA ARG A 38 -14.64 -2.23 -11.80
C ARG A 38 -14.77 -1.16 -10.74
N ALA A 39 -14.83 0.10 -11.14
CA ALA A 39 -14.80 1.22 -10.21
C ALA A 39 -16.01 2.13 -10.37
N SER A 40 -16.56 2.59 -9.27
CA SER A 40 -17.42 3.77 -9.24
C SER A 40 -16.83 4.79 -8.27
N ALA A 41 -16.87 6.06 -8.64
CA ALA A 41 -16.30 7.13 -7.82
C ALA A 41 -17.37 8.16 -7.49
N THR A 42 -17.41 8.58 -6.24
CA THR A 42 -18.26 9.67 -5.75
C THR A 42 -17.38 10.76 -5.19
N PHE A 43 -17.56 11.98 -5.67
CA PHE A 43 -16.81 13.14 -5.18
C PHE A 43 -17.68 13.95 -4.24
N GLU A 44 -17.09 14.44 -3.16
CA GLU A 44 -17.79 15.29 -2.19
C GLU A 44 -17.18 16.69 -2.20
N THR A 45 -17.95 17.62 -2.77
CA THR A 45 -17.74 19.06 -2.72
C THR A 45 -18.94 19.73 -2.05
N PRO A 46 -18.85 21.01 -1.65
CA PRO A 46 -19.99 21.76 -1.12
C PRO A 46 -21.18 21.87 -2.09
N ASP A 47 -20.98 21.67 -3.39
CA ASP A 47 -22.03 21.71 -4.42
C ASP A 47 -22.49 20.28 -4.77
N ALA A 48 -23.72 19.94 -4.37
CA ALA A 48 -24.30 18.62 -4.61
C ALA A 48 -24.55 18.33 -6.10
N GLU A 49 -24.91 19.35 -6.89
CA GLU A 49 -25.14 19.18 -8.32
C GLU A 49 -23.82 18.94 -9.06
N LEU A 50 -22.73 19.57 -8.62
CA LEU A 50 -21.39 19.27 -9.12
C LEU A 50 -21.00 17.82 -8.83
N ASN A 51 -21.30 17.31 -7.64
CA ASN A 51 -20.97 15.93 -7.26
C ASN A 51 -21.68 14.90 -8.17
N GLU A 52 -22.96 15.12 -8.48
CA GLU A 52 -23.74 14.27 -9.40
C GLU A 52 -23.23 14.37 -10.85
N ALA A 53 -22.91 15.58 -11.30
CA ALA A 53 -22.39 15.83 -12.64
C ALA A 53 -21.02 15.17 -12.84
N LEU A 54 -20.13 15.25 -11.84
CA LEU A 54 -18.82 14.60 -11.86
C LEU A 54 -18.93 13.09 -11.98
N ALA A 55 -19.83 12.45 -11.23
CA ALA A 55 -20.02 11.00 -11.31
C ALA A 55 -20.50 10.55 -12.70
N SER A 56 -21.31 11.38 -13.34
CA SER A 56 -21.91 11.09 -14.65
C SER A 56 -20.95 11.35 -15.83
N CYS A 57 -20.01 12.28 -15.69
CA CYS A 57 -19.12 12.68 -16.77
C CYS A 57 -17.85 11.81 -16.91
N LEU A 58 -17.60 10.88 -15.97
CA LEU A 58 -16.39 10.04 -15.99
C LEU A 58 -16.32 9.15 -17.26
N PRO A 59 -15.11 8.90 -17.78
CA PRO A 59 -14.94 7.99 -18.91
C PRO A 59 -15.31 6.54 -18.54
N GLU A 60 -15.56 5.71 -19.56
CA GLU A 60 -15.78 4.27 -19.37
C GLU A 60 -14.53 3.55 -18.85
N THR A 61 -13.35 4.04 -19.27
CA THR A 61 -12.06 3.53 -18.81
C THR A 61 -11.23 4.74 -18.41
N MET A 62 -10.74 4.72 -17.18
CA MET A 62 -9.81 5.70 -16.68
C MET A 62 -8.39 5.24 -16.98
N GLU A 63 -7.75 5.81 -18.00
CA GLU A 63 -6.43 5.39 -18.49
C GLU A 63 -5.34 5.58 -17.42
N GLY A 64 -5.37 6.67 -16.65
CA GLY A 64 -4.48 6.89 -15.50
C GLY A 64 -4.88 6.13 -14.24
N GLY A 65 -5.87 5.23 -14.33
CA GLY A 65 -6.29 4.35 -13.26
C GLY A 65 -6.81 5.07 -12.02
N VAL A 66 -6.59 4.45 -10.86
CA VAL A 66 -6.99 5.00 -9.58
C VAL A 66 -6.22 6.28 -9.24
N LYS A 67 -4.96 6.38 -9.69
CA LYS A 67 -4.11 7.56 -9.46
C LYS A 67 -4.76 8.84 -10.02
N GLU A 68 -5.45 8.73 -11.17
CA GLU A 68 -6.13 9.87 -11.79
C GLU A 68 -7.36 10.32 -10.98
N LEU A 69 -8.17 9.39 -10.48
CA LEU A 69 -9.31 9.68 -9.61
C LEU A 69 -8.87 10.29 -8.27
N SER A 70 -7.77 9.80 -7.71
CA SER A 70 -7.13 10.36 -6.52
C SER A 70 -6.65 11.80 -6.75
N LEU A 71 -6.07 12.07 -7.92
CA LEU A 71 -5.66 13.42 -8.32
C LEU A 71 -6.87 14.37 -8.43
N LEU A 72 -7.97 13.92 -9.05
CA LEU A 72 -9.19 14.72 -9.16
C LEU A 72 -9.73 15.10 -7.78
N ALA A 73 -9.90 14.13 -6.88
CA ALA A 73 -10.35 14.40 -5.51
C ALA A 73 -9.39 15.35 -4.76
N TYR A 74 -8.09 15.21 -4.98
CA TYR A 74 -7.07 16.06 -4.36
C TYR A 74 -7.17 17.51 -4.84
N ILE A 75 -7.45 17.73 -6.12
CA ILE A 75 -7.64 19.07 -6.69
C ILE A 75 -8.96 19.66 -6.19
N LEU A 76 -10.06 18.91 -6.26
CA LEU A 76 -11.38 19.38 -5.79
C LEU A 76 -11.33 19.82 -4.33
N GLY A 77 -10.70 19.04 -3.44
CA GLY A 77 -10.54 19.39 -2.03
C GLY A 77 -9.65 20.61 -1.76
N LYS A 78 -8.98 21.16 -2.77
CA LYS A 78 -8.13 22.36 -2.70
C LYS A 78 -8.65 23.52 -3.55
N THR A 79 -9.72 23.29 -4.31
CA THR A 79 -10.35 24.31 -5.14
C THR A 79 -11.29 25.13 -4.27
N ASP A 80 -11.30 26.44 -4.45
CA ASP A 80 -12.24 27.32 -3.76
C ASP A 80 -13.63 27.32 -4.42
N ASP A 81 -14.61 27.92 -3.77
CA ASP A 81 -16.00 27.91 -4.25
C ASP A 81 -16.16 28.52 -5.66
N GLU A 82 -15.36 29.55 -5.98
CA GLU A 82 -15.34 30.16 -7.33
C GLU A 82 -14.78 29.18 -8.36
N GLY A 83 -13.67 28.52 -8.06
CA GLY A 83 -13.09 27.49 -8.92
C GLY A 83 -14.03 26.30 -9.14
N LEU A 84 -14.70 25.83 -8.09
CA LEU A 84 -15.69 24.72 -8.18
C LEU A 84 -16.88 25.11 -9.07
N THR A 85 -17.36 26.34 -8.95
CA THR A 85 -18.42 26.87 -9.82
C THR A 85 -17.99 26.86 -11.28
N ARG A 86 -16.76 27.33 -11.57
CA ARG A 86 -16.22 27.30 -12.94
C ARG A 86 -16.04 25.89 -13.48
N ILE A 87 -15.61 24.94 -12.66
CA ILE A 87 -15.51 23.52 -13.06
C ILE A 87 -16.88 23.04 -13.51
N LYS A 88 -17.92 23.26 -12.70
CA LYS A 88 -19.30 22.88 -13.00
C LYS A 88 -19.79 23.45 -14.33
N GLU A 89 -19.53 24.74 -14.58
CA GLU A 89 -19.94 25.42 -15.81
C GLU A 89 -19.18 24.94 -17.06
N SER A 90 -17.95 24.44 -16.89
CA SER A 90 -17.11 23.95 -17.99
C SER A 90 -17.13 22.42 -18.15
N LEU A 91 -17.95 21.70 -17.38
CA LEU A 91 -18.00 20.24 -17.43
C LEU A 91 -18.42 19.75 -18.83
N PRO A 92 -17.64 18.84 -19.45
CA PRO A 92 -18.08 18.20 -20.68
C PRO A 92 -19.19 17.19 -20.39
N GLU A 93 -20.03 16.90 -21.38
CA GLU A 93 -21.02 15.80 -21.29
C GLU A 93 -20.35 14.45 -20.97
N ARG A 94 -19.13 14.25 -21.51
CA ARG A 94 -18.30 13.08 -21.24
C ARG A 94 -16.83 13.46 -21.33
N ALA A 95 -16.10 13.26 -20.23
CA ALA A 95 -14.68 13.53 -20.16
C ALA A 95 -13.87 12.33 -20.72
N GLY A 96 -12.77 12.61 -21.41
CA GLY A 96 -11.79 11.59 -21.79
C GLY A 96 -10.75 11.34 -20.68
N SER A 97 -10.53 12.34 -19.83
CA SER A 97 -9.56 12.35 -18.74
C SER A 97 -9.93 13.36 -17.66
N VAL A 98 -9.25 13.32 -16.51
CA VAL A 98 -9.36 14.34 -15.47
C VAL A 98 -8.89 15.71 -15.95
N ALA A 99 -7.95 15.75 -16.89
CA ALA A 99 -7.52 17.02 -17.49
C ALA A 99 -8.65 17.70 -18.27
N ASP A 100 -9.56 16.94 -18.87
CA ASP A 100 -10.74 17.49 -19.56
C ASP A 100 -11.76 18.06 -18.58
N ILE A 101 -11.95 17.41 -17.42
CA ILE A 101 -12.83 17.88 -16.34
C ILE A 101 -12.36 19.23 -15.79
N LEU A 102 -11.06 19.40 -15.64
CA LEU A 102 -10.45 20.59 -15.04
C LEU A 102 -10.10 21.68 -16.07
N LYS A 103 -10.44 21.43 -17.34
CA LYS A 103 -10.17 22.34 -18.45
C LYS A 103 -10.98 23.61 -18.29
N GLY A 104 -10.33 24.76 -18.38
CA GLY A 104 -10.97 26.08 -18.24
C GLY A 104 -10.81 26.70 -16.85
N VAL A 105 -10.49 25.90 -15.83
CA VAL A 105 -10.17 26.39 -14.48
C VAL A 105 -8.67 26.41 -14.23
N TYR A 106 -7.99 25.33 -14.63
CA TYR A 106 -6.54 25.21 -14.46
C TYR A 106 -5.83 25.22 -15.82
N SER A 107 -4.70 25.92 -15.89
CA SER A 107 -3.81 25.81 -17.03
C SER A 107 -3.13 24.43 -17.04
N PRO A 108 -2.66 23.93 -18.20
CA PRO A 108 -1.88 22.69 -18.25
C PRO A 108 -0.64 22.71 -17.33
N TYR A 109 -0.04 23.88 -17.16
CA TYR A 109 1.10 24.08 -16.26
C TYR A 109 0.70 23.90 -14.79
N ASP A 110 -0.43 24.48 -14.38
CA ASP A 110 -0.93 24.35 -13.01
C ASP A 110 -1.36 22.91 -12.70
N LEU A 111 -2.02 22.23 -13.65
CA LEU A 111 -2.39 20.82 -13.52
C LEU A 111 -1.15 19.94 -13.34
N HIS A 112 -0.10 20.16 -14.14
CA HIS A 112 1.15 19.41 -13.99
C HIS A 112 1.77 19.63 -12.59
N ARG A 113 1.80 20.88 -12.11
CA ARG A 113 2.32 21.20 -10.77
C ARG A 113 1.49 20.56 -9.65
N LEU A 114 0.17 20.48 -9.79
CA LEU A 114 -0.72 19.81 -8.84
C LEU A 114 -0.50 18.30 -8.86
N ALA A 115 -0.36 17.70 -10.04
CA ALA A 115 -0.08 16.27 -10.23
C ALA A 115 1.27 15.86 -9.62
N ASP A 116 2.32 16.67 -9.81
CA ASP A 116 3.62 16.47 -9.19
C ASP A 116 3.53 16.51 -7.66
N ARG A 117 2.80 17.50 -7.12
CA ARG A 117 2.60 17.63 -5.68
C ARG A 117 1.84 16.43 -5.13
N HIS A 118 0.78 15.99 -5.79
CA HIS A 118 0.00 14.82 -5.39
C HIS A 118 0.86 13.55 -5.41
N THR A 119 1.66 13.35 -6.47
CA THR A 119 2.59 12.22 -6.56
C THR A 119 3.59 12.22 -5.41
N ARG A 120 4.18 13.37 -5.07
CA ARG A 120 5.07 13.49 -3.90
C ARG A 120 4.38 13.16 -2.59
N THR A 121 3.12 13.57 -2.42
CA THR A 121 2.32 13.22 -1.23
C THR A 121 2.13 11.70 -1.14
N ILE A 122 1.72 11.04 -2.23
CA ILE A 122 1.60 9.57 -2.27
C ILE A 122 2.93 8.90 -1.93
N GLN A 123 4.04 9.33 -2.54
CA GLN A 123 5.36 8.75 -2.29
C GLN A 123 5.80 8.92 -0.82
N GLN A 124 5.55 10.09 -0.22
CA GLN A 124 5.83 10.33 1.19
C GLN A 124 4.97 9.42 2.09
N ASP A 125 3.71 9.20 1.73
CA ASP A 125 2.83 8.33 2.50
C ASP A 125 3.23 6.86 2.35
N ILE A 126 3.66 6.41 1.17
CA ILE A 126 4.25 5.06 0.97
C ILE A 126 5.48 4.90 1.87
N GLU A 127 6.40 5.86 1.87
CA GLU A 127 7.63 5.80 2.66
C GLU A 127 7.36 5.70 4.16
N LYS A 128 6.34 6.40 4.67
CA LYS A 128 5.90 6.29 6.07
C LYS A 128 5.38 4.89 6.44
N GLN A 129 4.86 4.15 5.47
CA GLN A 129 4.36 2.78 5.68
C GLN A 129 5.46 1.73 5.58
N ARG A 130 6.63 2.06 5.01
CA ARG A 130 7.76 1.12 4.94
C ARG A 130 8.38 0.91 6.29
N MET A 131 8.94 -0.29 6.47
CA MET A 131 9.63 -0.68 7.70
C MET A 131 11.14 -0.72 7.51
N THR A 132 11.91 -0.52 8.57
CA THR A 132 13.34 -0.83 8.62
C THR A 132 13.58 -2.32 8.85
N GLY A 133 14.83 -2.75 8.75
CA GLY A 133 15.24 -4.10 9.15
C GLY A 133 14.87 -4.44 10.60
N GLY A 134 15.20 -3.54 11.55
CA GLY A 134 14.83 -3.72 12.96
C GLY A 134 13.33 -3.76 13.21
N GLU A 135 12.54 -2.97 12.48
CA GLU A 135 11.07 -3.04 12.55
C GLU A 135 10.54 -4.38 12.02
N LEU A 136 11.09 -4.92 10.93
CA LEU A 136 10.76 -6.27 10.45
C LEU A 136 11.08 -7.33 11.52
N PHE A 137 12.27 -7.28 12.12
CA PHE A 137 12.66 -8.18 13.19
C PHE A 137 11.65 -8.16 14.36
N LYS A 138 11.24 -6.97 14.81
CA LYS A 138 10.22 -6.83 15.87
C LYS A 138 8.88 -7.47 15.47
N ARG A 139 8.46 -7.34 14.20
CA ARG A 139 7.21 -7.96 13.69
C ARG A 139 7.29 -9.48 13.66
N VAL A 140 8.43 -10.04 13.24
CA VAL A 140 8.69 -11.48 13.24
C VAL A 140 8.66 -12.03 14.67
N MET A 141 9.34 -11.37 15.60
CA MET A 141 9.34 -11.75 17.01
C MET A 141 7.94 -11.70 17.62
N ALA A 142 7.19 -10.62 17.41
CA ALA A 142 5.81 -10.49 17.91
C ALA A 142 4.92 -11.61 17.38
N ARG A 143 4.99 -11.91 16.08
CA ARG A 143 4.24 -13.02 15.48
C ARG A 143 4.62 -14.37 16.10
N ALA A 144 5.90 -14.63 16.32
CA ALA A 144 6.35 -15.88 16.94
C ALA A 144 5.86 -15.99 18.41
N THR A 145 5.89 -14.89 19.17
CA THR A 145 5.32 -14.83 20.53
C THR A 145 3.83 -15.11 20.53
N GLU A 146 3.07 -14.44 19.67
CA GLU A 146 1.60 -14.58 19.58
C GLU A 146 1.16 -16.01 19.24
N ASN A 147 1.97 -16.74 18.47
CA ASN A 147 1.73 -18.15 18.15
C ASN A 147 2.25 -19.13 19.22
N GLY A 148 2.94 -18.65 20.26
CA GLY A 148 3.51 -19.49 21.32
C GLY A 148 4.76 -20.27 20.89
N ASP A 149 5.39 -19.91 19.77
CA ASP A 149 6.54 -20.63 19.23
C ASP A 149 7.89 -20.22 19.88
N LEU A 150 7.86 -19.23 20.78
CA LEU A 150 9.04 -18.78 21.51
C LEU A 150 9.20 -19.40 22.90
N VAL A 151 8.28 -20.27 23.34
CA VAL A 151 8.23 -20.78 24.73
C VAL A 151 9.57 -21.37 25.20
N HIS A 152 10.29 -22.11 24.35
CA HIS A 152 11.59 -22.66 24.70
C HIS A 152 12.67 -21.59 24.81
N PHE A 153 12.66 -20.58 23.93
CA PHE A 153 13.58 -19.45 24.02
C PHE A 153 13.27 -18.58 25.23
N ASP A 154 12.00 -18.30 25.53
CA ASP A 154 11.58 -17.48 26.67
C ASP A 154 12.06 -18.05 28.02
N ALA A 155 12.30 -19.37 28.08
CA ALA A 155 12.84 -20.03 29.27
C ALA A 155 14.35 -19.82 29.48
N ILE A 156 15.11 -19.51 28.43
CA ILE A 156 16.58 -19.42 28.47
C ILE A 156 17.15 -18.09 27.98
N GLY A 157 16.33 -17.28 27.30
CA GLY A 157 16.75 -16.06 26.62
C GLY A 157 17.04 -14.94 27.60
N ASP A 158 18.18 -14.27 27.42
CA ASP A 158 18.56 -13.09 28.20
C ASP A 158 18.06 -11.81 27.54
N TYR A 159 18.18 -11.71 26.21
CA TYR A 159 17.64 -10.58 25.46
C TYR A 159 17.34 -10.91 24.00
N SER A 160 16.45 -10.08 23.43
CA SER A 160 16.22 -9.93 22.00
C SER A 160 16.34 -8.45 21.66
N LEU A 161 17.27 -8.09 20.77
CA LEU A 161 17.56 -6.72 20.40
C LEU A 161 17.42 -6.56 18.89
N ALA A 162 16.53 -5.67 18.47
CA ALA A 162 16.45 -5.26 17.07
C ALA A 162 17.61 -4.32 16.72
N ASP A 163 18.04 -4.35 15.47
CA ASP A 163 18.98 -3.35 14.96
C ASP A 163 18.23 -2.07 14.58
N ASP A 164 18.26 -1.11 15.50
CA ASP A 164 17.66 0.22 15.32
C ASP A 164 18.68 1.26 14.79
N MET A 165 19.93 0.85 14.51
CA MET A 165 20.96 1.77 13.97
C MET A 165 20.81 1.97 12.47
N GLU A 166 20.33 0.95 11.76
CA GLU A 166 20.04 1.04 10.34
C GLU A 166 18.61 1.57 10.09
N ASN A 167 18.54 2.76 9.50
CA ASN A 167 17.27 3.41 9.16
C ASN A 167 16.82 3.19 7.71
N GLY A 168 17.55 2.38 6.92
CA GLY A 168 17.17 2.01 5.56
C GLY A 168 15.81 1.31 5.53
N LYS A 169 14.90 1.83 4.71
CA LYS A 169 13.55 1.29 4.53
C LYS A 169 13.54 0.16 3.50
N LEU A 170 12.83 -0.91 3.83
CA LEU A 170 12.71 -2.09 2.99
C LEU A 170 11.76 -1.80 1.82
N CYS A 171 12.23 -2.02 0.60
CA CYS A 171 11.47 -1.80 -0.63
C CYS A 171 11.69 -2.87 -1.70
N SER A 172 12.15 -4.04 -1.27
CA SER A 172 12.22 -5.26 -2.07
C SER A 172 12.03 -6.46 -1.14
N TYR A 173 11.37 -7.52 -1.62
CA TYR A 173 11.22 -8.81 -0.94
C TYR A 173 12.14 -9.91 -1.52
N GLU A 174 13.06 -9.56 -2.42
CA GLU A 174 14.03 -10.48 -3.03
C GLU A 174 15.23 -10.77 -2.09
N PHE A 175 14.93 -11.08 -0.82
CA PHE A 175 15.92 -11.39 0.20
C PHE A 175 15.52 -12.65 0.98
N ASP A 176 16.51 -13.27 1.61
CA ASP A 176 16.33 -14.35 2.57
C ASP A 176 16.71 -13.88 3.98
N LEU A 177 15.96 -14.27 4.99
CA LEU A 177 16.41 -14.18 6.38
C LEU A 177 17.46 -15.27 6.66
N LEU A 178 18.60 -14.89 7.23
CA LEU A 178 19.67 -15.78 7.66
C LEU A 178 19.95 -15.61 9.16
N PRO A 179 19.30 -16.39 10.02
CA PRO A 179 19.64 -16.46 11.43
C PRO A 179 20.83 -17.41 11.63
N ALA A 180 21.89 -16.94 12.28
CA ALA A 180 23.12 -17.70 12.48
C ALA A 180 23.43 -17.90 13.97
N VAL A 181 23.45 -19.16 14.41
CA VAL A 181 23.86 -19.51 15.78
C VAL A 181 25.38 -19.40 15.92
N ASN A 182 25.85 -18.62 16.89
CA ASN A 182 27.27 -18.42 17.18
C ASN A 182 27.56 -18.57 18.67
N PHE A 183 28.76 -19.04 19.00
CA PHE A 183 29.30 -18.96 20.37
C PHE A 183 30.14 -17.68 20.49
N GLY A 184 29.81 -16.83 21.46
CA GLY A 184 30.68 -15.68 21.78
C GLY A 184 31.81 -16.09 22.69
N GLY A 185 32.96 -15.41 22.58
CA GLY A 185 34.22 -15.80 23.21
C GLY A 185 34.24 -15.94 24.74
N SER A 186 33.20 -15.56 25.47
CA SER A 186 32.95 -15.86 26.90
C SER A 186 31.52 -15.52 27.35
N GLU A 187 30.57 -15.43 26.43
CA GLU A 187 29.34 -14.65 26.68
C GLU A 187 28.04 -15.40 26.34
N GLY A 188 28.10 -16.71 26.13
CA GLY A 188 26.91 -17.50 25.79
C GLY A 188 26.73 -17.75 24.29
N ILE A 189 25.49 -18.04 23.91
CA ILE A 189 25.07 -18.37 22.54
C ILE A 189 24.23 -17.22 21.98
N TYR A 190 24.46 -16.91 20.72
CA TYR A 190 23.81 -15.81 20.00
C TYR A 190 23.15 -16.33 18.73
N ILE A 191 22.09 -15.65 18.32
CA ILE A 191 21.60 -15.69 16.95
C ILE A 191 21.71 -14.28 16.39
N ASP A 192 22.57 -14.11 15.39
CA ASP A 192 22.58 -12.91 14.57
C ASP A 192 21.66 -13.11 13.39
N CYS A 193 20.70 -12.20 13.23
CA CYS A 193 19.72 -12.23 12.15
C CYS A 193 20.12 -11.21 11.09
N SER A 194 20.33 -11.67 9.85
CA SER A 194 20.62 -10.79 8.73
C SER A 194 19.75 -11.12 7.52
N LEU A 195 19.28 -10.10 6.81
CA LEU A 195 18.73 -10.25 5.47
C LEU A 195 19.87 -10.37 4.46
N ARG A 196 19.74 -11.26 3.49
CA ARG A 196 20.69 -11.41 2.38
C ARG A 196 19.96 -11.44 1.04
N GLY A 197 20.42 -10.63 0.09
CA GLY A 197 19.74 -10.44 -1.19
C GLY A 197 19.45 -8.96 -1.43
N LYS A 198 18.36 -8.67 -2.15
CA LYS A 198 17.91 -7.30 -2.42
C LYS A 198 16.74 -6.97 -1.49
N PHE A 199 16.99 -6.10 -0.52
CA PHE A 199 16.01 -5.60 0.45
C PHE A 199 15.70 -4.11 0.28
N ASP A 200 16.57 -3.37 -0.40
CA ASP A 200 16.41 -1.95 -0.74
C ASP A 200 17.09 -1.63 -2.09
N GLU A 201 17.08 -0.36 -2.49
CA GLU A 201 17.75 0.13 -3.71
C GLU A 201 19.19 0.63 -3.46
N SER A 202 19.75 0.42 -2.27
CA SER A 202 21.12 0.87 -1.94
C SER A 202 22.22 0.04 -2.61
N GLY A 203 21.87 -1.14 -3.15
CA GLY A 203 22.82 -2.10 -3.72
C GLY A 203 23.58 -2.93 -2.68
N ARG A 204 23.34 -2.71 -1.38
CA ARG A 204 23.83 -3.58 -0.32
C ARG A 204 23.20 -4.96 -0.46
N LYS A 205 23.98 -5.99 -0.07
CA LYS A 205 23.58 -7.41 -0.21
C LYS A 205 23.35 -8.11 1.11
N ALA A 206 23.66 -7.44 2.21
CA ALA A 206 23.46 -7.94 3.56
C ALA A 206 23.02 -6.79 4.47
N LEU A 207 22.08 -7.08 5.35
CA LEU A 207 21.58 -6.14 6.37
C LEU A 207 21.36 -6.92 7.66
N HIS A 208 22.07 -6.55 8.72
CA HIS A 208 21.77 -7.05 10.06
C HIS A 208 20.47 -6.42 10.58
N ILE A 209 19.61 -7.21 11.20
CA ILE A 209 18.28 -6.76 11.66
C ILE A 209 18.00 -7.01 13.14
N GLY A 210 18.80 -7.86 13.80
CA GLY A 210 18.66 -8.10 15.22
C GLY A 210 19.48 -9.27 15.74
N THR A 211 19.66 -9.29 17.05
CA THR A 211 20.42 -10.31 17.78
C THR A 211 19.58 -10.86 18.93
N LEU A 212 19.56 -12.18 19.09
CA LEU A 212 19.06 -12.85 20.28
C LEU A 212 20.22 -13.48 21.05
N LYS A 213 20.13 -13.51 22.38
CA LYS A 213 21.19 -14.07 23.23
C LYS A 213 20.63 -14.88 24.38
N THR A 214 21.37 -15.92 24.73
CA THR A 214 21.34 -16.59 26.04
C THR A 214 22.77 -16.66 26.60
N LEU A 215 22.93 -16.55 27.91
CA LEU A 215 24.19 -16.77 28.63
C LEU A 215 24.51 -18.25 28.82
N ASP A 216 23.53 -19.14 28.61
CA ASP A 216 23.77 -20.58 28.61
C ASP A 216 24.67 -20.97 27.42
N THR A 217 25.54 -21.93 27.66
CA THR A 217 26.51 -22.50 26.70
C THR A 217 26.33 -24.00 26.52
N GLY A 218 25.35 -24.59 27.21
CA GLY A 218 25.04 -26.01 27.19
C GLY A 218 24.47 -26.49 25.86
N LEU A 219 24.50 -27.80 25.66
CA LEU A 219 23.97 -28.44 24.46
C LEU A 219 22.47 -28.19 24.27
N GLU A 220 21.68 -28.21 25.35
CA GLU A 220 20.24 -27.96 25.26
C GLU A 220 19.94 -26.52 24.87
N ALA A 221 20.67 -25.53 25.40
CA ALA A 221 20.56 -24.15 24.94
C ALA A 221 20.92 -24.00 23.45
N CYS A 222 21.97 -24.68 22.99
CA CYS A 222 22.34 -24.68 21.57
C CYS A 222 21.24 -25.28 20.67
N LYS A 223 20.59 -26.37 21.11
CA LYS A 223 19.42 -26.95 20.41
C LYS A 223 18.25 -25.97 20.37
N THR A 224 17.92 -25.34 21.50
CA THR A 224 16.85 -24.33 21.56
C THR A 224 17.14 -23.15 20.64
N MET A 225 18.38 -22.65 20.60
CA MET A 225 18.78 -21.58 19.69
C MET A 225 18.72 -22.03 18.22
N GLY A 226 19.06 -23.29 17.92
CA GLY A 226 18.89 -23.87 16.59
C GLY A 226 17.42 -24.03 16.18
N GLU A 227 16.54 -24.44 17.10
CA GLU A 227 15.10 -24.49 16.90
C GLU A 227 14.53 -23.09 16.60
N LEU A 228 14.96 -22.10 17.38
CA LEU A 228 14.58 -20.71 17.20
C LEU A 228 14.94 -20.17 15.81
N CYS A 229 16.08 -20.55 15.23
CA CYS A 229 16.38 -20.20 13.84
C CYS A 229 15.28 -20.66 12.86
N GLY A 230 14.75 -21.89 13.05
CA GLY A 230 13.65 -22.41 12.24
C GLY A 230 12.35 -21.62 12.45
N VAL A 231 12.04 -21.26 13.69
CA VAL A 231 10.88 -20.43 14.04
C VAL A 231 10.96 -19.06 13.35
N LEU A 232 12.12 -18.40 13.41
CA LEU A 232 12.34 -17.10 12.79
C LEU A 232 12.20 -17.16 11.26
N LEU A 233 12.80 -18.16 10.62
CA LEU A 233 12.67 -18.39 9.18
C LEU A 233 11.21 -18.57 8.76
N TYR A 234 10.44 -19.35 9.52
CA TYR A 234 9.03 -19.58 9.21
C TYR A 234 8.20 -18.30 9.34
N HIS A 235 8.30 -17.60 10.46
CA HIS A 235 7.48 -16.42 10.74
C HIS A 235 7.83 -15.23 9.86
N GLU A 236 9.09 -15.05 9.51
CA GLU A 236 9.52 -14.04 8.54
C GLU A 236 8.93 -14.32 7.16
N ASN A 237 9.07 -15.56 6.66
CA ASN A 237 8.53 -15.93 5.37
C ASN A 237 7.01 -15.71 5.28
N GLN A 238 6.27 -16.11 6.32
CA GLN A 238 4.82 -15.88 6.37
C GLN A 238 4.49 -14.39 6.40
N TYR A 239 5.18 -13.62 7.26
CA TYR A 239 4.93 -12.19 7.40
C TYR A 239 5.16 -11.45 6.07
N VAL A 240 6.28 -11.68 5.38
CA VAL A 240 6.57 -11.03 4.09
C VAL A 240 5.54 -11.44 3.03
N ASN A 241 5.21 -12.72 2.91
CA ASN A 241 4.24 -13.20 1.91
C ASN A 241 2.82 -12.67 2.10
N GLU A 242 2.41 -12.43 3.34
CA GLU A 242 1.12 -11.79 3.67
C GLU A 242 1.14 -10.28 3.37
N ASN A 243 2.33 -9.65 3.39
CA ASN A 243 2.53 -8.21 3.37
C ASN A 243 3.36 -7.71 2.17
N LEU A 244 3.42 -8.47 1.06
CA LEU A 244 4.29 -8.20 -0.10
C LEU A 244 4.27 -6.74 -0.58
N CYS A 245 3.11 -6.08 -0.57
CA CYS A 245 2.97 -4.72 -1.08
C CYS A 245 3.75 -3.68 -0.28
N PHE A 246 4.02 -3.92 1.00
CA PHE A 246 4.91 -3.06 1.79
C PHE A 246 6.37 -3.15 1.32
N PHE A 247 6.72 -4.22 0.60
CA PHE A 247 8.04 -4.50 0.06
C PHE A 247 8.13 -4.28 -1.45
N ASP A 248 7.04 -3.90 -2.13
CA ASP A 248 7.11 -3.51 -3.54
C ASP A 248 7.88 -2.20 -3.70
N SER A 249 8.60 -2.05 -4.82
CA SER A 249 9.28 -0.79 -5.14
C SER A 249 8.25 0.33 -5.39
N THR A 250 8.67 1.58 -5.23
CA THR A 250 7.79 2.73 -5.48
C THR A 250 7.30 2.74 -6.93
N GLU A 251 8.14 2.36 -7.89
CA GLU A 251 7.76 2.25 -9.30
C GLU A 251 6.72 1.13 -9.54
N ALA A 252 6.84 0.00 -8.83
CA ALA A 252 5.87 -1.09 -8.94
C ALA A 252 4.49 -0.67 -8.42
N ILE A 253 4.46 0.01 -7.27
CA ILE A 253 3.24 0.58 -6.69
C ILE A 253 2.63 1.63 -7.62
N GLU A 254 3.43 2.57 -8.14
CA GLU A 254 2.93 3.59 -9.07
C GLU A 254 2.36 2.98 -10.34
N ARG A 255 3.02 1.95 -10.88
CA ARG A 255 2.52 1.21 -12.04
C ARG A 255 1.19 0.55 -11.73
N MET A 256 1.01 -0.04 -10.55
CA MET A 256 -0.26 -0.61 -10.11
C MET A 256 -1.37 0.45 -10.06
N LEU A 257 -1.10 1.60 -9.42
CA LEU A 257 -2.08 2.69 -9.25
C LEU A 257 -2.49 3.35 -10.57
N SER A 258 -1.58 3.32 -11.56
CA SER A 258 -1.78 3.95 -12.87
C SER A 258 -2.30 3.00 -13.95
N LYS A 259 -2.65 1.75 -13.59
CA LYS A 259 -3.23 0.81 -14.57
C LYS A 259 -4.63 1.26 -14.99
N PRO A 260 -4.99 1.15 -16.28
CA PRO A 260 -6.32 1.49 -16.75
C PRO A 260 -7.42 0.76 -15.97
N LEU A 261 -8.40 1.53 -15.50
CA LEU A 261 -9.45 1.06 -14.62
C LEU A 261 -10.81 1.22 -15.31
N ARG A 262 -11.62 0.16 -15.34
CA ARG A 262 -12.97 0.22 -15.94
C ARG A 262 -13.95 0.82 -14.95
N MET A 263 -14.69 1.83 -15.40
CA MET A 263 -15.72 2.48 -14.61
C MET A 263 -17.06 1.77 -14.75
N GLU A 264 -17.81 1.65 -13.66
CA GLU A 264 -19.20 1.26 -13.67
C GLU A 264 -20.03 2.43 -14.19
N GLN A 265 -20.78 2.21 -15.27
CA GLN A 265 -21.76 3.19 -15.72
C GLN A 265 -22.98 3.12 -14.81
N ALA A 266 -23.55 4.27 -14.47
CA ALA A 266 -24.92 4.31 -13.97
C ALA A 266 -25.82 3.59 -15.00
N PRO A 267 -26.74 2.71 -14.57
CA PRO A 267 -27.61 2.02 -15.51
C PRO A 267 -28.35 3.06 -16.34
N THR A 268 -28.18 2.99 -17.66
CA THR A 268 -29.03 3.70 -18.59
C THR A 268 -30.44 3.16 -18.33
N MET A 269 -31.33 3.97 -17.77
CA MET A 269 -32.75 3.64 -17.80
C MET A 269 -33.11 3.60 -19.28
N GLU A 270 -33.14 2.39 -19.86
CA GLU A 270 -33.85 2.17 -21.10
C GLU A 270 -35.28 2.64 -20.84
N MET A 271 -35.61 3.82 -21.36
CA MET A 271 -36.99 4.22 -21.51
C MET A 271 -37.62 3.18 -22.40
N THR A 272 -38.22 2.16 -21.77
CA THR A 272 -39.15 1.27 -22.43
C THR A 272 -40.30 2.18 -22.85
N MET A 273 -40.21 2.72 -24.06
CA MET A 273 -41.31 3.38 -24.74
C MET A 273 -42.36 2.29 -24.94
N GLY A 274 -43.21 2.13 -23.94
CA GLY A 274 -44.46 1.41 -24.02
C GLY A 274 -45.32 2.12 -25.06
N GLY A 275 -45.19 1.69 -26.31
CA GLY A 275 -46.19 1.95 -27.34
C GLY A 275 -47.47 1.23 -26.95
N GLN A 276 -48.36 1.94 -26.26
CA GLN A 276 -49.75 1.56 -26.07
C GLN A 276 -50.47 1.45 -27.41
N GLN A 277 -51.12 0.29 -27.58
CA GLN A 277 -52.38 0.02 -28.29
C GLN A 277 -52.99 1.14 -29.16
N MET A 278 -53.23 0.81 -30.43
CA MET A 278 -54.59 0.61 -30.96
C MET A 278 -54.56 -0.43 -32.09
#